data_AF-A0A2T6DUL7-F1
#
_entry.id   AF-A0A2T6DUL7-F1
#
_cell.length_a   1.000
_cell.length_b   1.000
_cell.length_c   1.000
_cell.angle_alpha   90.00
_cell.angle_beta   90.00
_cell.angle_gamma   90.00
#
_symmetry.space_group_name_H-M   'P 1'
#
loop_
_entity.id
_entity.type
_entity.pdbx_description
1 polymer ?
#
loop_
_entity_poly.entity_id
_entity_poly.type
_entity_poly.pdbx_seq_one_letter_code
_entity_poly.pdbx_strand_id
1 'polypeptide(L)'
;MNQEISIEALLKWRLDAAEHEAPPPPRASRLLELSRPWWERTPELFQGLVQRLALRPSQLAHAMARAPGGAGVPVPSVVHDGTSPLDTTSEVLYVAVKGPRLRLRFKVESAPLSPPAFWEVTFVDPETSKPLLSGTAAHSAGDEYRLEEELPPEVLPAWSRLRVTDRMPFRFILRPAAGPAA
;
A
#
# COMPACT_ATOMS: atom_id res chain seq x y z
N MET A 1 -12.33 71.00 -5.15
CA MET A 1 -10.93 70.88 -4.67
C MET A 1 -10.66 69.41 -4.42
N ASN A 2 -9.97 68.74 -5.35
CA ASN A 2 -9.48 67.38 -5.13
C ASN A 2 -8.24 67.49 -4.25
N GLN A 3 -8.35 67.12 -2.97
CA GLN A 3 -7.16 66.90 -2.16
C GLN A 3 -6.48 65.65 -2.73
N GLU A 4 -5.30 65.82 -3.31
CA GLU A 4 -4.47 64.70 -3.74
C GLU A 4 -4.10 63.90 -2.49
N ILE A 5 -4.78 62.77 -2.29
CA ILE A 5 -4.47 61.86 -1.19
C ILE A 5 -3.13 61.22 -1.52
N SER A 6 -2.10 61.47 -0.69
CA SER A 6 -0.78 60.89 -0.90
C SER A 6 -0.84 59.37 -0.79
N ILE A 7 -0.03 58.67 -1.60
CA ILE A 7 0.06 57.21 -1.59
C ILE A 7 0.44 56.69 -0.20
N GLU A 8 1.29 57.42 0.54
CA GLU A 8 1.65 57.10 1.92
C GLU A 8 0.43 57.12 2.86
N ALA A 9 -0.47 58.10 2.70
CA ALA A 9 -1.69 58.16 3.50
C ALA A 9 -2.64 57.00 3.19
N LEU A 10 -2.73 56.58 1.92
CA LEU A 10 -3.52 55.42 1.51
C LEU A 10 -2.93 54.10 2.04
N LEU A 11 -1.61 53.95 2.03
CA LEU A 11 -0.92 52.78 2.56
C LEU A 11 -1.08 52.67 4.08
N LYS A 12 -0.95 53.80 4.79
CA LYS A 12 -1.15 53.84 6.24
C LYS A 12 -2.60 53.49 6.62
N TRP A 13 -3.57 54.06 5.91
CA TRP A 13 -4.98 53.72 6.10
C TRP A 13 -5.25 52.24 5.86
N ARG A 14 -4.66 51.63 4.81
CA ARG A 14 -4.82 50.20 4.55
C ARG A 14 -4.20 49.30 5.62
N LEU A 15 -3.06 49.70 6.18
CA LEU A 15 -2.43 48.97 7.28
C LEU A 15 -3.30 49.02 8.54
N ASP A 16 -3.78 50.21 8.91
CA ASP A 16 -4.64 50.39 10.08
C ASP A 16 -5.97 49.62 9.95
N ALA A 17 -6.54 49.60 8.73
CA ALA A 17 -7.73 48.81 8.42
C ALA A 17 -7.47 47.30 8.49
N ALA A 18 -6.35 46.83 7.94
CA ALA A 18 -5.95 45.42 8.00
C ALA A 18 -5.66 44.94 9.43
N GLU A 19 -5.13 45.82 10.28
CA GLU A 19 -4.89 45.52 11.70
C GLU A 19 -6.21 45.42 12.49
N HIS A 20 -7.20 46.28 12.19
CA HIS A 20 -8.54 46.20 12.78
C HIS A 20 -9.36 45.00 12.30
N GLU A 21 -9.16 44.56 11.06
CA GLU A 21 -9.82 43.38 10.48
C GLU A 21 -9.12 42.07 10.84
N ALA A 22 -7.93 42.13 11.44
CA ALA A 22 -7.17 40.94 11.81
C ALA A 22 -7.93 40.14 12.89
N PRO A 23 -8.07 38.81 12.72
CA PRO A 23 -8.63 37.98 13.77
C PRO A 23 -7.76 38.07 15.04
N PRO A 24 -8.36 37.97 16.24
CA PRO A 24 -7.60 38.02 17.48
C PRO A 24 -6.51 36.94 17.48
N PRO A 25 -5.32 37.22 18.04
CA PRO A 25 -4.23 36.26 18.03
C PRO A 25 -4.67 34.93 18.65
N PRO A 26 -4.34 33.79 18.04
CA PRO A 26 -4.71 32.49 18.59
C PRO A 26 -4.11 32.35 19.99
N ARG A 27 -4.91 31.79 20.91
CA ARG A 27 -4.45 31.54 22.28
C ARG A 27 -3.17 30.71 22.27
N ALA A 28 -2.22 31.05 23.15
CA ALA A 28 -0.95 30.32 23.27
C ALA A 28 -1.14 28.80 23.45
N SER A 29 -2.20 28.38 24.16
CA SER A 29 -2.57 26.96 24.30
C SER A 29 -2.85 26.27 22.96
N ARG A 30 -3.51 26.95 22.03
CA ARG A 30 -3.82 26.44 20.69
C ARG A 30 -2.55 26.32 19.84
N LEU A 31 -1.62 27.27 19.97
CA LEU A 31 -0.31 27.18 19.32
C LEU A 31 0.52 26.02 19.86
N LEU A 32 0.48 25.79 21.18
CA LEU A 32 1.14 24.66 21.82
C LEU A 32 0.55 23.32 21.37
N GLU A 33 -0.78 23.19 21.29
CA GLU A 33 -1.45 21.99 20.74
C GLU A 33 -1.08 21.72 19.28
N LEU A 34 -0.96 22.76 18.45
CA LEU A 34 -0.55 22.63 17.05
C LEU A 34 0.93 22.26 16.91
N SER A 35 1.78 22.71 17.85
CA SER A 35 3.21 22.38 17.87
C SER A 35 3.50 20.98 18.39
N ARG A 36 2.53 20.32 19.05
CA ARG A 36 2.73 18.96 19.53
C ARG A 36 2.92 18.02 18.35
N PRO A 37 3.86 17.07 18.46
CA PRO A 37 4.02 16.04 17.46
C PRO A 37 2.68 15.34 17.17
N TRP A 38 2.47 14.96 15.92
CA TRP A 38 1.20 14.37 15.50
C TRP A 38 0.87 13.09 16.28
N TRP A 39 1.87 12.33 16.73
CA TRP A 39 1.69 11.09 17.49
C TRP A 39 1.17 11.31 18.92
N GLU A 40 1.32 12.51 19.49
CA GLU A 40 0.68 12.87 20.76
C GLU A 40 -0.80 13.25 20.59
N ARG A 41 -1.18 13.69 19.39
CA ARG A 41 -2.56 14.04 19.05
C ARG A 41 -3.39 12.82 18.70
N THR A 42 -2.77 11.75 18.20
CA THR A 42 -3.42 10.49 17.84
C THR A 42 -2.58 9.28 18.29
N PRO A 43 -2.50 9.03 19.62
CA PRO A 43 -1.63 7.99 20.17
C PRO A 43 -2.03 6.58 19.73
N GLU A 44 -3.31 6.32 19.43
CA GLU A 44 -3.80 5.03 18.95
C GLU A 44 -3.28 4.72 17.54
N LEU A 45 -3.26 5.72 16.65
CA LEU A 45 -2.71 5.58 15.30
C LEU A 45 -1.20 5.34 15.34
N PHE A 46 -0.50 6.07 16.22
CA PHE A 46 0.93 5.86 16.43
C PHE A 46 1.22 4.48 16.99
N GLN A 47 0.50 4.03 18.03
CA GLN A 47 0.64 2.67 18.56
C GLN A 47 0.36 1.61 17.49
N GLY A 48 -0.68 1.78 16.67
CA GLY A 48 -0.95 0.86 15.56
C GLY A 48 0.15 0.85 14.50
N LEU A 49 0.82 1.98 14.24
CA LEU A 49 1.99 2.04 13.35
C LEU A 49 3.23 1.39 13.98
N VAL A 50 3.48 1.62 15.27
CA VAL A 50 4.59 1.01 16.02
C VAL A 50 4.42 -0.51 16.10
N GLN A 51 3.21 -1.00 16.39
CA GLN A 51 2.92 -2.44 16.39
C GLN A 51 3.13 -3.06 15.00
N ARG A 52 2.66 -2.39 13.94
CA ARG A 52 2.91 -2.83 12.55
C ARG A 52 4.40 -2.88 12.21
N LEU A 53 5.18 -1.89 12.63
CA LEU A 53 6.63 -1.85 12.41
C LEU A 53 7.37 -2.90 13.24
N ALA A 54 6.94 -3.15 14.48
CA ALA A 54 7.52 -4.17 15.35
C ALA A 54 7.29 -5.59 14.82
N LEU A 55 6.15 -5.83 14.17
CA LEU A 55 5.80 -7.13 13.58
C LEU A 55 6.53 -7.43 12.26
N ARG A 56 6.98 -6.41 11.50
CA ARG A 56 7.56 -6.58 10.15
C ARG A 56 8.86 -7.42 10.12
N PRO A 57 9.89 -7.18 10.95
CA PRO A 57 11.11 -7.98 10.91
C PRO A 57 10.86 -9.40 11.41
N SER A 58 10.02 -9.57 12.44
CA SER A 58 9.75 -10.88 13.04
C SER A 58 8.81 -11.72 12.19
N GLN A 59 7.80 -11.17 11.51
CA GLN A 59 6.92 -11.94 10.63
C GLN A 59 7.63 -12.35 9.35
N LEU A 60 8.47 -11.48 8.77
CA LEU A 60 9.32 -11.84 7.63
C LEU A 60 10.36 -12.89 8.04
N ALA A 61 11.05 -12.69 9.17
CA ALA A 61 12.03 -13.65 9.69
C ALA A 61 11.37 -14.98 10.12
N HIS A 62 10.17 -14.95 10.69
CA HIS A 62 9.44 -16.15 11.09
C HIS A 62 8.85 -16.88 9.88
N ALA A 63 8.31 -16.19 8.88
CA ALA A 63 7.90 -16.80 7.61
C ALA A 63 9.10 -17.43 6.86
N MET A 64 10.27 -16.79 6.91
CA MET A 64 11.52 -17.36 6.37
C MET A 64 12.10 -18.50 7.23
N ALA A 65 11.87 -18.51 8.55
CA ALA A 65 12.38 -19.52 9.48
C ALA A 65 11.43 -20.73 9.66
N ARG A 66 10.13 -20.57 9.40
CA ARG A 66 9.08 -21.58 9.59
C ARG A 66 8.91 -22.48 8.37
N ALA A 67 10.00 -22.78 7.68
CA ALA A 67 10.04 -23.94 6.79
C ALA A 67 10.31 -25.21 7.63
N PRO A 68 9.26 -25.78 8.24
CA PRO A 68 9.10 -27.21 8.10
C PRO A 68 7.66 -27.54 7.66
N GLY A 69 7.51 -27.86 6.36
CA GLY A 69 6.33 -28.60 5.86
C GLY A 69 5.46 -27.95 4.78
N GLY A 70 5.64 -26.67 4.43
CA GLY A 70 4.94 -26.02 3.32
C GLY A 70 5.77 -26.00 2.04
N ALA A 71 5.18 -26.33 0.89
CA ALA A 71 5.90 -26.47 -0.38
C ALA A 71 6.14 -25.15 -1.13
N GLY A 72 5.71 -23.99 -0.59
CA GLY A 72 5.78 -22.70 -1.27
C GLY A 72 6.69 -21.65 -0.62
N VAL A 73 6.98 -20.57 -1.36
CA VAL A 73 7.76 -19.42 -0.88
C VAL A 73 6.82 -18.27 -0.46
N PRO A 74 7.01 -17.68 0.73
CA PRO A 74 6.19 -16.56 1.18
C PRO A 74 6.53 -15.28 0.42
N VAL A 75 5.48 -14.55 0.03
CA VAL A 75 5.53 -13.28 -0.71
C VAL A 75 4.79 -12.21 0.08
N PRO A 76 5.43 -11.07 0.39
CA PRO A 76 4.75 -9.94 1.00
C PRO A 76 3.53 -9.51 0.17
N SER A 77 2.41 -9.29 0.81
CA SER A 77 1.13 -9.02 0.15
C SER A 77 0.37 -7.94 0.89
N VAL A 78 -0.38 -7.10 0.17
CA VAL A 78 -1.28 -6.11 0.76
C VAL A 78 -2.68 -6.35 0.25
N VAL A 79 -3.63 -6.63 1.15
CA VAL A 79 -5.06 -6.79 0.83
C VAL A 79 -5.78 -5.47 1.01
N HIS A 80 -6.45 -4.99 -0.04
CA HIS A 80 -7.24 -3.76 -0.02
C HIS A 80 -8.74 -4.09 -0.04
N ASP A 81 -9.34 -4.23 1.15
CA ASP A 81 -10.76 -4.53 1.32
C ASP A 81 -11.63 -3.26 1.55
N GLY A 82 -11.26 -2.16 0.90
CA GLY A 82 -12.04 -0.90 0.88
C GLY A 82 -11.95 0.01 2.12
N THR A 83 -11.68 -0.51 3.33
CA THR A 83 -11.62 0.30 4.57
C THR A 83 -10.20 0.62 5.03
N SER A 84 -9.31 -0.37 5.04
CA SER A 84 -7.88 -0.18 5.31
C SER A 84 -7.06 -1.26 4.60
N PRO A 85 -5.91 -0.92 4.01
CA PRO A 85 -4.97 -1.93 3.54
C PRO A 85 -4.49 -2.80 4.71
N LEU A 86 -4.48 -4.11 4.49
CA LEU A 86 -3.98 -5.11 5.42
C LEU A 86 -2.68 -5.71 4.85
N ASP A 87 -1.57 -5.47 5.54
CA ASP A 87 -0.29 -6.14 5.26
C ASP A 87 -0.42 -7.62 5.67
N THR A 88 -0.13 -8.54 4.75
CA THR A 88 -0.17 -10.00 4.94
C THR A 88 0.94 -10.66 4.11
N THR A 89 0.99 -11.98 4.14
CA THR A 89 1.81 -12.85 3.31
C THR A 89 0.92 -13.70 2.40
N SER A 90 1.42 -13.99 1.20
CA SER A 90 0.87 -15.01 0.32
C SER A 90 1.93 -16.09 0.08
N GLU A 91 1.56 -17.36 0.21
CA GLU A 91 2.44 -18.48 -0.08
C GLU A 91 2.32 -18.84 -1.57
N VAL A 92 3.40 -18.67 -2.35
CA VAL A 92 3.45 -19.09 -3.75
C VAL A 92 3.71 -20.58 -3.81
N LEU A 93 2.72 -21.34 -4.25
CA LEU A 93 2.74 -22.81 -4.33
C LEU A 93 3.26 -23.32 -5.67
N TYR A 94 3.12 -22.51 -6.72
CA TYR A 94 3.55 -22.85 -8.06
C TYR A 94 3.79 -21.60 -8.88
N VAL A 95 4.89 -21.61 -9.64
CA VAL A 95 5.17 -20.60 -10.64
C VAL A 95 5.80 -21.26 -11.86
N ALA A 96 5.32 -20.90 -13.03
CA ALA A 96 5.92 -21.31 -14.29
C ALA A 96 5.69 -20.25 -15.36
N VAL A 97 6.71 -20.04 -16.17
CA VAL A 97 6.63 -19.15 -17.34
C VAL A 97 6.88 -19.99 -18.58
N LYS A 98 5.90 -20.06 -19.49
CA LYS A 98 6.01 -20.79 -20.75
C LYS A 98 5.75 -19.84 -21.91
N GLY A 99 6.80 -19.48 -22.65
CA GLY A 99 6.71 -18.37 -23.60
C GLY A 99 6.36 -17.08 -22.86
N PRO A 100 5.36 -16.30 -23.31
CA PRO A 100 4.93 -15.09 -22.62
C PRO A 100 3.94 -15.34 -21.47
N ARG A 101 3.46 -16.57 -21.27
CA ARG A 101 2.45 -16.85 -20.24
C ARG A 101 3.06 -17.20 -18.89
N LEU A 102 2.73 -16.39 -17.88
CA LEU A 102 2.89 -16.71 -16.48
C LEU A 102 1.71 -17.56 -16.00
N ARG A 103 2.02 -18.63 -15.27
CA ARG A 103 1.07 -19.40 -14.47
C ARG A 103 1.51 -19.37 -13.02
N LEU A 104 0.64 -18.88 -12.14
CA LEU A 104 0.92 -18.73 -10.73
C LEU A 104 -0.21 -19.38 -9.91
N ARG A 105 0.16 -20.11 -8.85
CA ARG A 105 -0.77 -20.54 -7.79
C ARG A 105 -0.25 -20.05 -6.45
N PHE A 106 -1.14 -19.46 -5.65
CA PHE A 106 -0.78 -18.97 -4.34
C PHE A 106 -1.94 -19.08 -3.34
N LYS A 107 -1.61 -19.06 -2.05
CA LYS A 107 -2.57 -18.96 -0.93
C LYS A 107 -2.34 -17.65 -0.18
N VAL A 108 -3.40 -17.06 0.34
CA VAL A 108 -3.31 -15.83 1.15
C VAL A 108 -3.42 -16.23 2.63
N GLU A 109 -2.41 -15.95 3.44
CA GLU A 109 -2.31 -16.47 4.82
C GLU A 109 -3.36 -15.86 5.77
N SER A 110 -3.66 -14.58 5.61
CA SER A 110 -4.72 -13.87 6.35
C SER A 110 -5.87 -13.50 5.42
N ALA A 111 -6.48 -14.49 4.78
CA ALA A 111 -7.67 -14.26 3.95
C ALA A 111 -8.83 -13.70 4.81
N PRO A 112 -9.66 -12.79 4.27
CA PRO A 112 -10.85 -12.30 4.98
C PRO A 112 -11.81 -13.45 5.30
N LEU A 113 -12.67 -13.26 6.33
CA LEU A 113 -13.67 -14.25 6.78
C LEU A 113 -14.54 -14.82 5.64
N SER A 114 -14.73 -14.04 4.58
CA SER A 114 -15.31 -14.48 3.31
C SER A 114 -14.33 -14.20 2.18
N PRO A 115 -13.47 -15.16 1.76
CA PRO A 115 -12.54 -14.95 0.67
C PRO A 115 -13.31 -14.65 -0.63
N PRO A 116 -12.92 -13.61 -1.41
CA PRO A 116 -13.57 -13.31 -2.66
C PRO A 116 -13.28 -14.41 -3.68
N ALA A 117 -14.22 -14.62 -4.59
CA ALA A 117 -14.06 -15.56 -5.69
C ALA A 117 -12.94 -15.15 -6.65
N PHE A 118 -12.63 -13.85 -6.72
CA PHE A 118 -11.58 -13.30 -7.56
C PHE A 118 -10.80 -12.20 -6.84
N TRP A 119 -9.50 -12.18 -7.07
CA TRP A 119 -8.63 -11.06 -6.73
C TRP A 119 -8.16 -10.39 -8.01
N GLU A 120 -8.26 -9.08 -8.09
CA GLU A 120 -7.35 -8.29 -8.91
C GLU A 120 -5.99 -8.28 -8.21
N VAL A 121 -4.97 -8.77 -8.89
CA VAL A 121 -3.60 -8.91 -8.38
C VAL A 121 -2.71 -7.95 -9.14
N THR A 122 -2.06 -7.04 -8.43
CA THR A 122 -0.98 -6.22 -8.97
C THR A 122 0.35 -6.69 -8.41
N PHE A 123 1.25 -7.09 -9.31
CA PHE A 123 2.64 -7.40 -9.01
C PHE A 123 3.38 -6.07 -8.97
N VAL A 124 4.06 -5.80 -7.86
CA VAL A 124 4.88 -4.59 -7.74
C VAL A 124 6.30 -4.95 -7.36
N ASP A 125 7.23 -4.15 -7.86
CA ASP A 125 8.64 -4.25 -7.52
C ASP A 125 8.84 -3.97 -6.01
N PRO A 126 9.58 -4.82 -5.30
CA PRO A 126 9.71 -4.71 -3.84
C PRO A 126 10.51 -3.48 -3.41
N GLU A 127 11.41 -2.95 -4.25
CA GLU A 127 12.29 -1.82 -3.90
C GLU A 127 11.68 -0.49 -4.34
N THR A 128 11.17 -0.44 -5.56
CA THR A 128 10.67 0.79 -6.20
C THR A 128 9.16 0.95 -6.07
N SER A 129 8.44 -0.09 -5.66
CA SER A 129 6.97 -0.11 -5.59
C SER A 129 6.26 0.17 -6.91
N LYS A 130 6.98 0.09 -8.04
CA LYS A 130 6.39 0.26 -9.37
C LYS A 130 5.58 -0.99 -9.76
N PRO A 131 4.41 -0.83 -10.40
CA PRO A 131 3.66 -1.95 -10.93
C PRO A 131 4.42 -2.60 -12.10
N LEU A 132 4.54 -3.93 -12.04
CA LEU A 132 5.21 -4.76 -13.04
C LEU A 132 4.19 -5.45 -13.97
N LEU A 133 3.08 -5.91 -13.40
CA LEU A 133 1.99 -6.61 -14.08
C LEU A 133 0.73 -6.48 -13.22
N SER A 134 -0.44 -6.45 -13.86
CA SER A 134 -1.72 -6.66 -13.18
C SER A 134 -2.46 -7.80 -13.86
N GLY A 135 -3.26 -8.53 -13.08
CA GLY A 135 -4.08 -9.62 -13.60
C GLY A 135 -5.19 -10.02 -12.64
N THR A 136 -5.97 -11.01 -13.05
CA THR A 136 -7.04 -11.56 -12.19
C THR A 136 -6.69 -12.96 -11.73
N ALA A 137 -6.72 -13.18 -10.42
CA ALA A 137 -6.59 -14.50 -9.83
C ALA A 137 -7.96 -15.05 -9.43
N ALA A 138 -8.30 -16.23 -9.94
CA ALA A 138 -9.54 -16.93 -9.63
C ALA A 138 -9.35 -17.90 -8.47
N HIS A 139 -10.30 -17.94 -7.54
CA HIS A 139 -10.35 -18.93 -6.47
C HIS A 139 -10.48 -20.33 -7.05
N SER A 140 -9.74 -21.27 -6.48
CA SER A 140 -9.68 -22.67 -6.85
C SER A 140 -9.84 -23.57 -5.63
N ALA A 141 -9.92 -24.88 -5.85
CA ALA A 141 -10.08 -25.83 -4.77
C ALA A 141 -8.92 -25.75 -3.76
N GLY A 142 -9.23 -25.84 -2.47
CA GLY A 142 -8.24 -25.87 -1.39
C GLY A 142 -7.68 -24.51 -0.96
N ASP A 143 -8.51 -23.45 -1.03
CA ASP A 143 -8.18 -22.05 -0.66
C ASP A 143 -7.04 -21.44 -1.47
N GLU A 144 -6.85 -21.92 -2.71
CA GLU A 144 -5.82 -21.45 -3.62
C GLU A 144 -6.37 -20.48 -4.64
N TYR A 145 -5.52 -19.56 -5.09
CA TYR A 145 -5.80 -18.65 -6.19
C TYR A 145 -4.92 -18.97 -7.38
N ARG A 146 -5.52 -19.02 -8.57
CA ARG A 146 -4.84 -19.26 -9.84
C ARG A 146 -4.85 -18.01 -10.70
N LEU A 147 -3.69 -17.63 -11.19
CA LEU A 147 -3.52 -16.51 -12.11
C LEU A 147 -2.79 -17.00 -13.35
N GLU A 148 -3.36 -16.68 -14.51
CA GLU A 148 -2.71 -16.86 -15.80
C GLU A 148 -2.70 -15.53 -16.53
N GLU A 149 -1.52 -14.98 -16.80
CA GLU A 149 -1.37 -13.67 -17.44
C GLU A 149 -0.21 -13.66 -18.42
N GLU A 150 -0.26 -12.70 -19.34
CA GLU A 150 0.83 -12.45 -20.27
C GLU A 150 1.88 -11.52 -19.64
N LEU A 151 3.14 -11.94 -19.65
CA LEU A 151 4.25 -11.17 -19.10
C LEU A 151 4.70 -10.11 -20.11
N PRO A 152 4.93 -8.87 -19.65
CA PRO A 152 5.58 -7.86 -20.46
C PRO A 152 6.98 -8.33 -20.91
N PRO A 153 7.42 -7.96 -22.12
CA PRO A 153 8.71 -8.39 -22.67
C PRO A 153 9.91 -7.90 -21.84
N GLU A 154 9.73 -6.83 -21.07
CA GLU A 154 10.75 -6.28 -20.17
C GLU A 154 11.01 -7.20 -18.96
N VAL A 155 9.96 -7.87 -18.46
CA VAL A 155 9.99 -8.70 -17.24
C VAL A 155 10.29 -10.17 -17.58
N LEU A 156 9.85 -10.60 -18.76
CA LEU A 156 9.91 -11.99 -19.21
C LEU A 156 11.29 -12.65 -19.10
N PRO A 157 12.42 -12.02 -19.51
CA PRO A 157 13.74 -12.65 -19.40
C PRO A 157 14.10 -12.99 -17.96
N ALA A 158 13.82 -12.09 -17.02
CA ALA A 158 14.12 -12.28 -15.61
C ALA A 158 13.25 -13.38 -14.99
N TRP A 159 11.98 -13.45 -15.35
CA TRP A 159 11.02 -14.38 -14.71
C TRP A 159 10.99 -15.76 -15.38
N SER A 160 11.47 -15.89 -16.62
CA SER A 160 11.51 -17.16 -17.36
C SER A 160 12.25 -18.29 -16.65
N ARG A 161 13.16 -17.95 -15.73
CA ARG A 161 14.01 -18.90 -14.98
C ARG A 161 13.55 -19.13 -13.54
N LEU A 162 12.50 -18.42 -13.13
CA LEU A 162 12.02 -18.40 -11.75
C LEU A 162 11.48 -19.78 -11.35
N ARG A 163 11.94 -20.29 -10.23
CA ARG A 163 11.42 -21.49 -9.57
C ARG A 163 10.61 -21.10 -8.35
N VAL A 164 9.68 -21.96 -7.96
CA VAL A 164 8.85 -21.74 -6.76
C VAL A 164 9.68 -21.56 -5.50
N THR A 165 10.86 -22.17 -5.44
CA THR A 165 11.81 -22.10 -4.30
C THR A 165 12.64 -20.82 -4.28
N ASP A 166 12.64 -20.04 -5.36
CA ASP A 166 13.46 -18.84 -5.45
C ASP A 166 12.81 -17.69 -4.66
N ARG A 167 13.62 -16.71 -4.29
CA ARG A 167 13.07 -15.46 -3.76
C ARG A 167 12.28 -14.76 -4.86
N MET A 168 10.99 -14.53 -4.61
CA MET A 168 10.11 -13.88 -5.58
C MET A 168 10.52 -12.41 -5.80
N PRO A 169 10.69 -11.96 -7.05
CA PRO A 169 11.15 -10.60 -7.39
C PRO A 169 10.01 -9.57 -7.37
N PHE A 170 8.94 -9.86 -6.63
CA PHE A 170 7.73 -9.04 -6.57
C PHE A 170 7.06 -9.20 -5.20
N ARG A 171 6.17 -8.27 -4.91
CA ARG A 171 5.15 -8.38 -3.83
C ARG A 171 3.76 -8.20 -4.45
N PHE A 172 2.73 -8.65 -3.76
CA PHE A 172 1.35 -8.53 -4.24
C PHE A 172 0.61 -7.33 -3.63
N ILE A 173 -0.26 -6.75 -4.44
CA ILE A 173 -1.39 -5.95 -3.99
C ILE A 173 -2.65 -6.69 -4.47
N LEU A 174 -3.54 -7.03 -3.55
CA LEU A 174 -4.74 -7.82 -3.78
C LEU A 174 -5.97 -6.95 -3.55
N ARG A 175 -6.87 -6.89 -4.53
CA ARG A 175 -8.15 -6.18 -4.44
C ARG A 175 -9.31 -7.09 -4.80
N PRO A 176 -10.42 -7.12 -4.05
CA PRO A 176 -11.55 -7.96 -4.41
C PRO A 176 -12.07 -7.57 -5.80
N ALA A 177 -12.26 -8.55 -6.68
CA ALA A 177 -12.79 -8.33 -8.03
C ALA A 177 -14.13 -9.06 -8.21
N ALA A 178 -15.01 -8.50 -9.02
CA ALA A 178 -16.31 -9.09 -9.36
C ALA A 178 -16.23 -10.29 -10.33
N GLY A 179 -15.01 -10.75 -10.65
CA GLY A 179 -14.73 -11.72 -11.71
C GLY A 179 -14.44 -11.05 -13.05
N PRO A 180 -13.77 -11.76 -13.98
CA PRO A 180 -13.57 -11.24 -15.33
C PRO A 180 -14.95 -11.11 -16.00
N ALA A 181 -15.20 -9.96 -16.62
CA ALA A 181 -16.34 -9.83 -17.53
C ALA A 181 -16.21 -10.91 -18.61
N ALA A 182 -17.27 -11.71 -18.78
CA ALA A 182 -17.33 -12.83 -19.71
C ALA A 182 -17.08 -12.41 -21.16
#